data_AF-A0A534GHZ2-F1
#
_entry.id   AF-A0A534GHZ2-F1
#
_cell.length_a   1.000
_cell.length_b   1.000
_cell.length_c   1.000
_cell.angle_alpha   90.00
_cell.angle_beta   90.00
_cell.angle_gamma   90.00
#
_symmetry.space_group_name_H-M   'P 1'
#
loop_
_entity.id
_entity.type
_entity.pdbx_description
1 polymer ?
#
loop_
_entity_poly.entity_id
_entity_poly.type
_entity_poly.pdbx_seq_one_letter_code
_entity_poly.pdbx_strand_id
1 'polypeptide(L)' 'NPTFKIKNISVVLHPLEIVSVSVSVLGEPIASLKAEAERVIGSIDDLLLRVD' A
#
# COMPACT_ATOMS: atom_id res chain seq x y z
N ASN A 1 -9.62 -0.08 3.58
CA ASN A 1 -8.54 0.49 2.74
C ASN A 1 -7.82 1.61 3.47
N PRO A 2 -6.54 1.43 3.83
CA PRO A 2 -5.78 2.44 4.57
C PRO A 2 -5.44 3.63 3.68
N THR A 3 -5.47 4.82 4.29
CA THR A 3 -5.11 6.09 3.65
C THR A 3 -3.77 6.60 4.21
N PHE A 4 -2.93 7.15 3.34
CA PHE A 4 -1.59 7.69 3.65
C PHE A 4 -1.41 9.09 3.08
N LYS A 5 -0.47 9.85 3.64
CA LYS A 5 -0.02 11.14 3.07
C LYS A 5 1.35 10.95 2.41
N ILE A 6 1.44 11.21 1.11
CA ILE A 6 2.69 11.23 0.35
C ILE A 6 2.89 12.63 -0.22
N LYS A 7 3.96 13.33 0.18
CA LYS A 7 4.24 14.72 -0.25
C LYS A 7 3.00 15.64 -0.20
N ASN A 8 2.23 15.53 0.89
CA ASN A 8 0.97 16.24 1.16
C ASN A 8 -0.27 15.84 0.32
N ILE A 9 -0.15 14.79 -0.50
CA ILE A 9 -1.26 14.19 -1.24
C ILE A 9 -1.81 13.01 -0.43
N SER A 10 -3.12 12.99 -0.24
CA SER A 10 -3.80 11.85 0.37
C SER A 10 -4.00 10.75 -0.67
N VAL A 11 -3.49 9.56 -0.40
CA VAL A 11 -3.60 8.38 -1.27
C VAL A 11 -4.20 7.22 -0.50
N VAL A 12 -4.89 6.32 -1.22
CA VAL A 12 -5.52 5.13 -0.65
C VAL A 12 -4.83 3.90 -1.22
N LEU A 13 -4.45 2.94 -0.36
CA LEU A 13 -4.06 1.61 -0.83
C LEU A 13 -5.32 0.79 -1.05
N HIS A 14 -5.45 0.23 -2.26
CA HIS A 14 -6.51 -0.67 -2.68
C HIS A 14 -5.97 -2.11 -2.70
N PRO A 15 -6.10 -2.90 -1.62
CA PRO A 15 -5.47 -4.21 -1.52
C PRO A 15 -5.95 -5.21 -2.58
N LEU A 16 -7.22 -5.09 -3.00
CA LEU A 16 -7.82 -5.90 -4.06
C LEU A 16 -7.23 -5.64 -5.46
N GLU A 17 -6.52 -4.53 -5.64
CA GLU A 17 -5.92 -4.13 -6.92
C GLU A 17 -4.40 -4.39 -6.97
N ILE A 18 -3.84 -5.08 -5.96
CA ILE A 18 -2.41 -5.44 -5.95
C ILE A 18 -2.12 -6.40 -7.11
N VAL A 19 -1.11 -6.06 -7.91
CA VAL A 19 -0.64 -6.84 -9.05
C VAL A 19 0.89 -6.86 -9.11
N SER A 20 1.45 -7.85 -9.79
CA SER A 20 2.88 -7.90 -10.12
C SER A 20 3.18 -7.03 -11.35
N VAL A 21 4.27 -6.26 -11.29
CA VAL A 21 4.78 -5.47 -12.42
C VAL A 21 6.28 -5.70 -12.62
N SER A 22 6.79 -5.43 -13.82
CA SER A 22 8.23 -5.43 -14.10
C SER A 22 8.92 -4.28 -13.34
N VAL A 23 10.14 -4.52 -12.82
CA VAL A 23 10.95 -3.46 -12.21
C VAL A 23 11.20 -2.31 -13.20
N SER A 24 11.26 -2.60 -14.50
CA SER A 24 11.49 -1.59 -15.54
C SER A 24 10.37 -0.56 -15.70
N VAL A 25 9.17 -0.80 -15.14
CA VAL A 25 8.06 0.16 -15.19
C VAL A 25 7.96 1.03 -13.94
N LEU A 26 8.80 0.80 -12.93
CA LEU A 26 8.84 1.61 -11.73
C LEU A 26 9.56 2.93 -12.01
N GLY A 27 8.96 4.03 -11.56
CA GLY A 27 9.60 5.35 -11.55
C GLY A 27 10.50 5.56 -10.34
N GLU A 28 11.06 6.76 -10.23
CA GLU A 28 11.89 7.17 -9.09
C GLU A 28 11.14 7.09 -7.75
N PRO A 29 11.76 6.54 -6.68
CA PRO A 29 11.15 6.52 -5.36
C PRO A 29 10.92 7.94 -4.81
N ILE A 30 9.68 8.25 -4.43
CA ILE A 30 9.31 9.59 -3.94
C ILE A 30 9.10 9.69 -2.43
N ALA A 31 8.86 8.56 -1.75
CA ALA A 31 8.63 8.48 -0.30
C ALA A 31 8.79 7.03 0.19
N SER A 32 8.90 6.86 1.50
CA SER A 32 8.86 5.55 2.16
C SER A 32 7.66 5.46 3.09
N LEU A 33 6.92 4.35 3.03
CA LEU A 33 5.82 4.03 3.94
C LEU A 33 6.28 3.19 5.15
N LYS A 34 7.58 3.14 5.46
CA LYS A 34 8.12 2.29 6.55
C LYS A 34 7.43 2.52 7.90
N ALA A 35 7.10 3.78 8.24
CA ALA A 35 6.42 4.11 9.49
C ALA A 35 4.96 3.61 9.53
N GLU A 36 4.37 3.29 8.38
CA GLU A 36 3.00 2.84 8.21
C GLU A 36 2.92 1.32 7.97
N ALA A 37 4.03 0.59 8.13
CA ALA A 37 4.16 -0.82 7.77
C ALA A 37 3.06 -1.69 8.39
N GLU A 38 2.77 -1.53 9.68
CA GLU A 38 1.71 -2.28 10.38
C GLU A 38 0.33 -2.07 9.75
N ARG A 39 0.03 -0.86 9.27
CA ARG A 39 -1.25 -0.55 8.61
C ARG A 39 -1.33 -1.16 7.21
N VAL A 40 -0.21 -1.25 6.50
CA VAL A 40 -0.12 -1.93 5.21
C VAL A 40 -0.31 -3.43 5.40
N ILE A 41 0.42 -4.04 6.33
CA ILE A 41 0.35 -5.47 6.65
C ILE A 41 -1.07 -5.84 7.08
N GLY A 42 -1.63 -5.15 8.08
CA GLY A 42 -2.98 -5.43 8.57
C GLY A 42 -4.04 -5.36 7.45
N SER A 43 -3.93 -4.39 6.54
CA SER A 43 -4.88 -4.30 5.41
C SER A 43 -4.74 -5.43 4.39
N ILE A 44 -3.57 -6.06 4.27
CA ILE A 44 -3.35 -7.23 3.41
C ILE A 44 -3.83 -8.49 4.15
N ASP A 45 -3.54 -8.59 5.45
CA ASP A 45 -4.01 -9.69 6.30
C ASP A 45 -5.53 -9.75 6.33
N ASP A 46 -6.23 -8.62 6.51
CA ASP A 46 -7.69 -8.53 6.46
C ASP A 46 -8.25 -9.07 5.13
N LEU A 47 -7.58 -8.77 4.01
CA LEU A 47 -7.97 -9.26 2.69
C LEU A 47 -7.79 -10.78 2.58
N LEU A 48 -6.65 -11.32 3.03
CA LEU A 48 -6.27 -12.72 2.83
C LEU A 48 -6.97 -13.65 3.81
N LEU A 49 -7.16 -13.21 5.05
CA LEU A 49 -7.65 -14.05 6.14
C LEU A 49 -9.16 -13.94 6.32
N ARG A 50 -9.83 -12.92 5.74
CA ARG A 50 -11.25 -12.59 5.96
C ARG A 50 -11.63 -12.84 7.42
N VAL A 51 -11.04 -12.06 8.32
CA VAL A 51 -11.50 -11.99 9.70
C VAL A 51 -12.72 -11.07 9.70
N ASP A 52 -13.91 -11.68 9.62
CA ASP A 52 -15.18 -11.02 9.97
C ASP A 52 -15.22 -10.67 11.46
#